data_AF-A0A117EEC3-F1
#
_entry.id   AF-A0A117EEC3-F1
#
_cell.length_a   1.000
_cell.length_b   1.000
_cell.length_c   1.000
_cell.angle_alpha   90.00
_cell.angle_beta   90.00
_cell.angle_gamma   90.00
#
_symmetry.space_group_name_H-M   'P 1'
#
loop_
_entity.id
_entity.type
_entity.pdbx_description
1 polymer ?
#
loop_
_entity_poly.entity_id
_entity_poly.type
_entity_poly.pdbx_seq_one_letter_code
_entity_poly.pdbx_strand_id
1 'polypeptide(L)'
;MRQVTPPGVEQRLPTVPSAAHAVLLAEVVELRAENQQLARAMESREVIDQARGMLMALAPCSRDRAWDLLVGVSQRSNTKLRDVAEALVATTEDRSLPEPVRRELRGALRRFHATGTSRP
;
A
#
# COMPACT_ATOMS: atom_id res chain seq x y z
N MET A 1 69.93 33.73 7.81
CA MET A 1 70.33 32.47 7.13
C MET A 1 70.39 31.40 8.21
N ARG A 2 69.64 30.30 8.23
CA ARG A 2 69.11 29.39 7.20
C ARG A 2 67.66 29.01 7.52
N GLN A 3 66.84 28.93 6.48
CA GLN A 3 65.60 28.13 6.44
C GLN A 3 65.94 26.64 6.42
N VAL A 4 65.05 25.74 6.90
CA VAL A 4 64.63 24.48 6.22
C VAL A 4 63.35 23.94 6.90
N THR A 5 62.23 24.08 6.16
CA THR A 5 61.02 23.28 5.91
C THR A 5 60.47 22.23 6.93
N PRO A 6 59.13 22.21 7.18
CA PRO A 6 58.45 21.15 7.93
C PRO A 6 58.18 19.91 7.05
N PRO A 7 58.31 18.66 7.54
CA PRO A 7 57.86 17.51 6.78
C PRO A 7 56.40 17.18 7.11
N GLY A 8 55.61 17.07 6.04
CA GLY A 8 54.54 16.08 5.96
C GLY A 8 53.20 16.52 6.52
N VAL A 9 52.46 17.28 5.72
CA VAL A 9 51.00 17.21 5.72
C VAL A 9 50.64 15.73 5.55
N GLU A 10 50.04 15.12 6.57
CA GLU A 10 49.31 13.86 6.44
C GLU A 10 48.20 14.08 5.40
N GLN A 11 48.55 13.87 4.13
CA GLN A 11 47.56 13.67 3.09
C GLN A 11 46.88 12.35 3.41
N ARG A 12 45.84 12.42 4.25
CA ARG A 12 44.78 11.43 4.27
C ARG A 12 44.22 11.42 2.85
N LEU A 13 44.72 10.51 2.02
CA LEU A 13 44.19 10.28 0.68
C LEU A 13 42.67 10.26 0.81
N PRO A 14 41.92 11.03 0.00
CA PRO A 14 40.49 10.77 -0.08
C PRO A 14 40.36 9.30 -0.44
N THR A 15 39.64 8.53 0.36
CA THR A 15 39.30 7.14 0.02
C THR A 15 38.38 7.23 -1.19
N VAL A 16 38.98 7.38 -2.37
CA VAL A 16 38.26 7.28 -3.64
C VAL A 16 37.65 5.89 -3.59
N PRO A 17 36.31 5.74 -3.61
CA PRO A 17 35.73 4.42 -3.63
C PRO A 17 36.36 3.71 -4.83
N SER A 18 37.07 2.61 -4.56
CA SER A 18 37.54 1.71 -5.62
C SER A 18 36.39 1.48 -6.59
N ALA A 19 36.68 1.31 -7.88
CA ALA A 19 35.65 1.03 -8.87
C ALA A 19 34.72 -0.12 -8.43
N ALA A 20 35.26 -1.10 -7.68
CA ALA A 20 34.48 -2.16 -7.03
C ALA A 20 33.47 -1.65 -5.98
N HIS A 21 33.87 -0.69 -5.12
CA HIS A 21 32.96 -0.05 -4.17
C HIS A 21 31.90 0.79 -4.89
N ALA A 22 32.25 1.48 -5.98
CA ALA A 22 31.28 2.25 -6.76
C ALA A 22 30.21 1.34 -7.42
N VAL A 23 30.63 0.19 -7.95
CA VAL A 23 29.71 -0.83 -8.51
C VAL A 23 28.80 -1.39 -7.42
N LEU A 24 29.34 -1.75 -6.26
CA LEU A 24 28.54 -2.26 -5.14
C LEU A 24 27.51 -1.22 -4.66
N LEU A 25 27.89 0.06 -4.59
CA LEU A 25 26.96 1.13 -4.22
C LEU A 25 25.85 1.32 -5.27
N ALA A 26 26.16 1.20 -6.56
CA ALA A 26 25.16 1.25 -7.62
C ALA A 26 24.16 0.10 -7.52
N GLU A 27 24.65 -1.12 -7.27
CA GLU A 27 23.79 -2.30 -7.05
C GLU A 27 22.88 -2.13 -5.83
N VAL A 28 23.41 -1.61 -4.71
CA VAL A 28 22.61 -1.31 -3.52
C VAL A 28 21.52 -0.26 -3.81
N VAL A 29 21.81 0.74 -4.65
CA VAL A 29 20.82 1.76 -5.04
C VAL A 29 19.71 1.14 -5.89
N GLU A 30 20.03 0.30 -6.87
CA GLU A 30 19.03 -0.39 -7.70
C GLU A 30 18.14 -1.30 -6.86
N LEU A 31 18.73 -2.15 -6.02
CA LEU A 31 17.98 -3.06 -5.15
C LEU A 31 17.04 -2.32 -4.17
N ARG A 32 17.43 -1.13 -3.70
CA ARG A 32 16.56 -0.28 -2.89
C ARG A 32 15.42 0.31 -3.69
N ALA A 33 15.67 0.76 -4.92
CA ALA A 33 14.63 1.27 -5.80
C ALA A 33 13.60 0.18 -6.15
N GLU A 34 14.06 -1.03 -6.45
CA GLU A 34 13.20 -2.19 -6.70
C GLU A 34 12.37 -2.55 -5.46
N ASN A 35 12.99 -2.65 -4.27
CA ASN A 35 12.27 -2.88 -3.03
C ASN A 35 11.18 -1.83 -2.77
N GLN A 36 11.46 -0.56 -3.04
CA GLN A 36 10.45 0.50 -2.90
C GLN A 36 9.29 0.35 -3.90
N GLN A 37 9.56 -0.06 -5.14
CA GLN A 37 8.51 -0.31 -6.12
C GLN A 37 7.64 -1.50 -5.72
N LEU A 38 8.25 -2.60 -5.27
CA LEU A 38 7.55 -3.77 -4.76
C LEU A 38 6.72 -3.43 -3.52
N ALA A 39 7.29 -2.70 -2.56
CA ALA A 39 6.57 -2.27 -1.36
C ALA A 39 5.33 -1.43 -1.70
N ARG A 40 5.44 -0.48 -2.63
CA ARG A 40 4.29 0.32 -3.10
C ARG A 40 3.22 -0.55 -3.78
N ALA A 41 3.64 -1.53 -4.58
CA ALA A 41 2.71 -2.46 -5.21
C ALA A 41 1.98 -3.32 -4.16
N MET A 42 2.69 -3.79 -3.13
CA MET A 42 2.13 -4.56 -2.02
C MET A 42 1.15 -3.73 -1.18
N GLU A 43 1.51 -2.51 -0.82
CA GLU A 43 0.66 -1.60 -0.03
C GLU A 43 -0.67 -1.30 -0.73
N SER A 44 -0.64 -1.09 -2.05
CA SER A 44 -1.85 -0.89 -2.85
C SER A 44 -2.78 -2.10 -2.87
N ARG A 45 -2.21 -3.31 -2.74
CA ARG A 45 -2.94 -4.58 -2.72
C ARG A 45 -3.44 -4.91 -1.31
N GLU A 46 -2.67 -4.56 -0.29
CA GLU A 46 -2.95 -4.85 1.10
C GLU A 46 -4.27 -4.23 1.56
N VAL A 47 -4.47 -2.92 1.35
CA VAL A 47 -5.69 -2.25 1.82
C VAL A 47 -6.96 -2.81 1.16
N ILE A 48 -6.86 -3.22 -0.11
CA ILE A 48 -7.96 -3.82 -0.85
C ILE A 48 -8.23 -5.26 -0.38
N ASP A 49 -7.18 -6.01 -0.05
CA ASP A 49 -7.30 -7.34 0.56
C ASP A 49 -7.93 -7.27 1.97
N GLN A 50 -7.56 -6.29 2.79
CA GLN A 50 -8.17 -6.04 4.10
C GLN A 50 -9.65 -5.70 3.96
N ALA A 51 -10.00 -4.75 3.08
CA ALA A 51 -11.38 -4.36 2.83
C ALA A 51 -12.24 -5.55 2.33
N ARG A 52 -11.68 -6.42 1.47
CA ARG A 52 -12.35 -7.68 1.10
C ARG A 52 -12.60 -8.58 2.29
N GLY A 53 -11.61 -8.77 3.17
CA GLY A 53 -11.77 -9.55 4.39
C GLY A 53 -12.89 -9.01 5.29
N MET A 54 -12.98 -7.70 5.46
CA MET A 54 -14.07 -7.05 6.18
C MET A 54 -15.43 -7.32 5.52
N LEU A 55 -15.52 -7.22 4.19
CA LEU A 55 -16.77 -7.52 3.46
C LEU A 55 -17.17 -8.99 3.59
N MET A 56 -16.22 -9.93 3.59
CA MET A 56 -16.50 -11.35 3.84
C MET A 56 -17.07 -11.57 5.25
N ALA A 57 -16.61 -10.80 6.24
CA ALA A 57 -17.15 -10.87 7.60
C ALA A 57 -18.56 -10.24 7.71
N LEU A 58 -18.81 -9.12 7.02
CA LEU A 58 -20.10 -8.42 7.01
C LEU A 58 -21.18 -9.10 6.17
N ALA A 59 -20.76 -9.80 5.11
CA ALA A 59 -21.58 -10.58 4.21
C ALA A 59 -20.86 -11.91 3.96
N PRO A 60 -21.22 -12.99 4.69
CA PRO A 60 -20.55 -14.29 4.61
C PRO A 60 -20.55 -14.85 3.18
N CYS A 61 -19.50 -14.52 2.42
CA CYS A 61 -19.38 -14.82 1.00
C CYS A 61 -17.94 -15.20 0.64
N SER A 62 -17.77 -15.76 -0.56
CA SER A 62 -16.44 -16.08 -1.08
C SER A 62 -15.63 -14.80 -1.36
N ARG A 63 -14.31 -14.97 -1.46
CA ARG A 63 -13.38 -13.88 -1.81
C ARG A 63 -13.76 -13.15 -3.11
N ASP A 64 -14.19 -13.90 -4.13
CA ASP A 64 -14.59 -13.33 -5.42
C ASP A 64 -15.88 -12.51 -5.30
N ARG A 65 -16.84 -12.97 -4.50
CA ARG A 65 -18.07 -12.21 -4.25
C ARG A 65 -17.82 -10.94 -3.43
N ALA A 66 -16.89 -10.99 -2.48
CA ALA A 66 -16.45 -9.80 -1.76
C ALA A 66 -15.76 -8.79 -2.68
N TRP A 67 -14.98 -9.25 -3.65
CA TRP A 67 -14.42 -8.41 -4.71
C TRP A 67 -15.51 -7.72 -5.53
N ASP A 68 -16.48 -8.49 -6.03
CA ASP A 68 -17.59 -7.95 -6.82
C ASP A 68 -18.42 -6.91 -6.04
N LEU A 69 -18.62 -7.16 -4.74
CA LEU A 69 -19.29 -6.22 -3.84
C LEU A 69 -18.50 -4.90 -3.74
N LEU A 70 -17.19 -4.98 -3.49
CA LEU A 70 -16.31 -3.81 -3.36
C LEU A 70 -16.27 -2.99 -4.65
N VAL A 71 -16.10 -3.66 -5.80
CA VAL A 71 -16.13 -3.03 -7.14
C VAL A 71 -17.49 -2.38 -7.41
N GLY A 72 -18.58 -3.07 -7.08
CA GLY A 72 -19.92 -2.52 -7.25
C GLY A 72 -20.17 -1.28 -6.40
N VAL A 73 -19.68 -1.25 -5.16
CA VAL A 73 -19.76 -0.05 -4.29
C VAL A 73 -18.95 1.09 -4.89
N SER A 74 -17.71 0.83 -5.32
CA SER A 74 -16.85 1.83 -5.98
C SER A 74 -17.52 2.46 -7.20
N GLN A 75 -18.05 1.64 -8.12
CA GLN A 75 -18.70 2.13 -9.33
C GLN A 75 -19.95 2.95 -9.02
N ARG A 76 -20.85 2.46 -8.16
CA ARG A 76 -22.11 3.14 -7.83
C ARG A 76 -21.92 4.40 -6.97
N SER A 77 -20.84 4.46 -6.20
CA SER A 77 -20.48 5.64 -5.41
C SER A 77 -19.61 6.63 -6.19
N ASN A 78 -19.20 6.31 -7.43
CA ASN A 78 -18.24 7.07 -8.24
C ASN A 78 -16.97 7.44 -7.45
N THR A 79 -16.45 6.49 -6.66
CA THR A 79 -15.27 6.66 -5.81
C THR A 79 -14.24 5.62 -6.23
N LYS A 80 -12.95 5.99 -6.29
CA LYS A 80 -11.90 5.04 -6.69
C LYS A 80 -11.90 3.84 -5.74
N LEU A 81 -11.66 2.65 -6.29
CA LEU A 81 -11.69 1.40 -5.53
C LEU A 81 -10.79 1.44 -4.30
N ARG A 82 -9.59 2.01 -4.45
CA ARG A 82 -8.63 2.19 -3.36
C ARG A 82 -9.19 3.07 -2.25
N ASP A 83 -9.75 4.22 -2.60
CA ASP A 83 -10.33 5.15 -1.63
C ASP A 83 -11.54 4.53 -0.90
N VAL A 84 -12.32 3.68 -1.58
CA VAL A 84 -13.39 2.88 -0.93
C VAL A 84 -12.81 1.88 0.06
N ALA A 85 -11.75 1.16 -0.32
CA ALA A 85 -11.08 0.20 0.56
C ALA A 85 -10.44 0.88 1.78
N GLU A 86 -9.75 2.01 1.57
CA GLU A 86 -9.17 2.84 2.64
C GLU A 86 -10.27 3.35 3.58
N ALA A 87 -11.38 3.86 3.04
CA ALA A 87 -12.51 4.31 3.85
C ALA A 87 -13.14 3.17 4.68
N LEU A 88 -13.24 1.97 4.11
CA LEU A 88 -13.70 0.77 4.82
C LEU A 88 -12.76 0.38 5.96
N VAL A 89 -11.46 0.26 5.68
CA VAL A 89 -10.47 -0.12 6.71
C VAL A 89 -10.42 0.92 7.83
N ALA A 90 -10.51 2.20 7.48
CA ALA A 90 -10.56 3.32 8.41
C ALA A 90 -11.72 3.25 9.41
N THR A 91 -12.82 2.52 9.13
CA THR A 91 -13.89 2.36 10.11
C THR A 91 -13.50 1.53 11.32
N THR A 92 -12.40 0.78 11.25
CA THR A 92 -11.85 0.06 12.42
C THR A 92 -11.19 1.01 13.43
N GLU A 93 -10.90 2.24 13.01
CA GLU A 93 -10.36 3.34 13.82
C GLU A 93 -11.45 4.41 14.08
N ASP A 94 -12.72 4.00 14.15
CA ASP A 94 -13.89 4.87 14.41
C ASP A 94 -14.10 6.01 13.39
N ARG A 95 -13.44 5.99 12.22
CA ARG A 95 -13.69 6.97 11.15
C ARG A 95 -14.98 6.64 10.40
N SER A 96 -15.77 7.68 10.11
CA SER A 96 -17.01 7.52 9.35
C SER A 96 -16.75 7.34 7.86
N LEU A 97 -17.49 6.43 7.21
CA LEU A 97 -17.51 6.31 5.76
C LEU A 97 -18.05 7.58 5.08
N PRO A 98 -17.46 8.00 3.94
CA PRO A 98 -18.06 9.02 3.08
C PRO A 98 -19.48 8.64 2.67
N GLU A 99 -20.38 9.63 2.61
CA GLU A 99 -21.80 9.37 2.40
C GLU A 99 -22.14 8.53 1.16
N PRO A 100 -21.55 8.80 -0.02
CA PRO A 100 -21.81 8.00 -1.21
C PRO A 100 -21.44 6.52 -1.00
N VAL A 101 -20.29 6.25 -0.40
CA VAL A 101 -19.80 4.91 -0.11
C VAL A 101 -20.68 4.21 0.92
N ARG A 102 -21.02 4.91 2.00
CA ARG A 102 -21.88 4.40 3.08
C ARG A 102 -23.25 3.96 2.57
N ARG A 103 -23.88 4.79 1.72
CA ARG A 103 -25.18 4.50 1.12
C ARG A 103 -25.11 3.25 0.23
N GLU A 104 -24.13 3.20 -0.66
CA GLU A 104 -23.98 2.08 -1.60
C GLU A 104 -23.62 0.76 -0.92
N LEU A 105 -22.76 0.81 0.10
CA LEU A 105 -22.40 -0.35 0.91
C LEU A 105 -23.62 -0.93 1.63
N ARG A 106 -24.40 -0.09 2.32
CA ARG A 106 -25.65 -0.54 2.98
C ARG A 106 -26.62 -1.15 1.98
N GLY A 107 -26.78 -0.53 0.81
CA GLY A 107 -27.63 -1.06 -0.26
C GLY A 107 -27.15 -2.42 -0.77
N ALA A 108 -25.84 -2.58 -0.97
CA ALA A 108 -25.23 -3.84 -1.40
C ALA A 108 -25.41 -4.97 -0.39
N LEU A 109 -25.14 -4.70 0.90
CA LEU A 109 -25.30 -5.68 1.98
C LEU A 109 -26.77 -6.09 2.17
N ARG A 110 -27.72 -5.15 2.05
CA ARG A 110 -29.16 -5.47 2.10
C ARG A 110 -29.58 -6.41 0.96
N ARG A 111 -29.15 -6.13 -0.27
CA ARG A 111 -29.43 -6.99 -1.43
C ARG A 111 -28.82 -8.38 -1.24
N PHE A 112 -27.60 -8.46 -0.72
CA PHE A 112 -26.94 -9.73 -0.42
C PHE A 112 -27.76 -10.57 0.58
N HIS A 113 -28.15 -9.98 1.71
CA HIS A 113 -28.92 -10.71 2.73
C HIS A 113 -30.33 -11.09 2.27
N ALA A 114 -31.00 -10.25 1.47
CA ALA A 114 -32.31 -10.56 0.91
C ALA A 114 -32.28 -11.79 -0.03
N THR A 115 -31.17 -12.01 -0.74
CA THR A 115 -30.98 -13.22 -1.56
C THR A 115 -30.64 -14.47 -0.73
N GLY A 116 -30.08 -14.29 0.47
CA GLY A 116 -29.73 -15.38 1.39
C GLY A 116 -30.87 -15.82 2.32
N THR A 117 -31.92 -15.01 2.49
CA THR A 117 -33.11 -15.34 3.30
C THR A 117 -34.10 -16.31 2.63
N SER A 118 -33.81 -16.76 1.41
CA SER A 118 -34.50 -17.91 0.82
C SER A 118 -33.83 -19.20 1.26
N ARG A 119 -34.17 -19.70 2.45
CA ARG A 119 -33.83 -21.07 2.85
C ARG A 119 -35.10 -21.81 3.31
N PRO A 120 -35.42 -22.99 2.75
CA PRO A 120 -36.44 -23.88 3.31
C PRO A 120 -36.04 -24.41 4.69
#